data_AF-A0A2D6U102-F1
#
_entry.id   AF-A0A2D6U102-F1
#
_cell.length_a   1.000
_cell.length_b   1.000
_cell.length_c   1.000
_cell.angle_alpha   90.00
_cell.angle_beta   90.00
_cell.angle_gamma   90.00
#
_symmetry.space_group_name_H-M   'P 1'
#
loop_
_entity.id
_entity.type
_entity.pdbx_description
1 polymer ?
#
loop_
_entity_poly.entity_id
_entity_poly.type
_entity_poly.pdbx_seq_one_letter_code
_entity_poly.pdbx_strand_id
1 'polypeptide(L)'
;MILHSEDRLTFLVEVHVTPPLDLSKGKESWRGGDLVMHKLAYKLAERGQRVVIFSEPTFLHENIFFIPSINYDSGVWVLNESIQFPLNETISIYPQIQPGQPFKTKFNARWFLSDDLNHSWIESENDAYFNFSTWKTDRSTQHLKAVHYNFENLYKTNNGRRKGFCHILHKNTPEDYESILKPFNSEDISDWIERGGISYLREKLNEYEYLITFDKHTAMTYLPGLCGCKTILYNAVEHTEWKNMTPEEYRLKHPHRKYGCAFGIEDIEWANKTIDLVPDHLREMEKLDDKTVDNFIEFWEKKVELKI
;
A
#
# COMPACT_ATOMS: atom_id res chain seq x y z
N MET A 1 19.97 22.18 10.83
CA MET A 1 18.68 22.35 11.51
C MET A 1 18.67 21.38 12.67
N ILE A 2 18.60 21.84 13.92
CA ILE A 2 18.51 20.96 15.10
C ILE A 2 17.03 20.83 15.42
N LEU A 3 16.49 19.62 15.28
CA LEU A 3 15.13 19.30 15.69
C LEU A 3 15.17 19.00 17.19
N HIS A 4 14.64 19.88 18.03
CA HIS A 4 14.44 19.57 19.46
C HIS A 4 13.12 18.81 19.63
N SER A 5 13.06 17.86 20.58
CA SER A 5 11.81 17.23 21.01
C SER A 5 10.95 18.27 21.75
N GLU A 6 10.02 18.86 21.02
CA GLU A 6 8.75 19.33 21.60
C GLU A 6 7.93 18.06 21.94
N ASP A 7 7.00 18.10 22.89
CA ASP A 7 6.23 16.98 23.51
C ASP A 7 5.54 15.96 22.55
N ARG A 8 6.27 15.40 21.60
CA ARG A 8 5.84 14.57 20.47
C ARG A 8 7.03 13.82 19.87
N LEU A 9 6.74 12.71 19.21
CA LEU A 9 7.73 11.89 18.53
C LEU A 9 8.22 12.56 17.24
N THR A 10 9.47 12.27 16.89
CA THR A 10 10.03 12.55 15.57
C THR A 10 10.27 11.25 14.81
N PHE A 11 9.68 11.12 13.63
CA PHE A 11 9.83 9.97 12.75
C PHE A 11 10.66 10.31 11.50
N LEU A 12 11.63 9.47 11.15
CA LEU A 12 12.27 9.46 9.82
C LEU A 12 11.65 8.34 9.00
N VAL A 13 10.87 8.67 7.98
CA VAL A 13 10.28 7.66 7.08
C VAL A 13 11.18 7.55 5.86
N GLU A 14 11.80 6.38 5.68
CA GLU A 14 12.69 6.12 4.55
C GLU A 14 11.87 6.03 3.26
N VAL A 15 11.69 7.18 2.61
CA VAL A 15 11.04 7.27 1.30
C VAL A 15 11.81 8.25 0.42
N HIS A 16 12.47 7.70 -0.59
CA HIS A 16 13.34 8.46 -1.49
C HIS A 16 12.72 8.76 -2.86
N VAL A 17 11.53 8.21 -3.14
CA VAL A 17 10.80 8.43 -4.39
C VAL A 17 9.43 8.99 -4.06
N THR A 18 8.96 9.95 -4.87
CA THR A 18 7.59 10.48 -4.78
C THR A 18 6.71 9.72 -5.76
N PRO A 19 5.77 8.88 -5.30
CA PRO A 19 4.73 8.34 -6.16
C PRO A 19 3.97 9.49 -6.82
N PRO A 20 3.81 9.49 -8.16
CA PRO A 20 2.96 10.47 -8.82
C PRO A 20 1.49 10.24 -8.40
N LEU A 21 0.87 11.24 -7.79
CA LEU A 21 -0.60 11.33 -7.65
C LEU A 21 -1.25 11.78 -8.96
N ASP A 22 -0.57 12.67 -9.68
CA ASP A 22 -0.95 13.16 -11.01
C ASP A 22 0.05 12.62 -12.04
N LEU A 23 -0.36 11.56 -12.73
CA LEU A 23 0.45 10.87 -13.74
C LEU A 23 0.53 11.62 -15.07
N SER A 24 -0.12 12.77 -15.22
CA SER A 24 0.12 13.65 -16.39
C SER A 24 1.56 14.18 -16.45
N LYS A 25 2.36 13.97 -15.39
CA LYS A 25 3.70 14.55 -15.24
C LYS A 25 4.87 13.56 -15.04
N GLY A 26 4.72 12.24 -15.18
CA GLY A 26 5.89 11.36 -15.03
C GLY A 26 5.68 9.87 -15.31
N LYS A 27 6.76 9.24 -15.80
CA LYS A 27 6.86 7.80 -16.16
C LYS A 27 7.25 6.87 -14.99
N GLU A 28 7.31 7.37 -13.75
CA GLU A 28 7.86 6.58 -12.66
C GLU A 28 6.91 5.49 -12.17
N SER A 29 7.48 4.30 -11.99
CA SER A 29 6.78 3.07 -11.64
C SER A 29 6.07 3.20 -10.29
N TRP A 30 4.75 3.07 -10.28
CA TRP A 30 3.94 2.96 -9.08
C TRP A 30 4.36 1.72 -8.27
N ARG A 31 5.11 1.91 -7.17
CA ARG A 31 5.38 0.85 -6.19
C ARG A 31 4.45 1.03 -5.02
N GLY A 32 3.58 0.05 -4.79
CA GLY A 32 2.59 0.11 -3.69
C GLY A 32 3.22 0.33 -2.31
N GLY A 33 4.46 -0.12 -2.10
CA GLY A 33 5.21 0.12 -0.87
C GLY A 33 5.49 1.60 -0.62
N ASP A 34 5.91 2.34 -1.65
CA ASP A 34 6.24 3.77 -1.54
C ASP A 34 4.98 4.58 -1.16
N LEU A 35 3.85 4.29 -1.81
CA LEU A 35 2.58 4.95 -1.50
C LEU A 35 2.11 4.67 -0.06
N VAL A 36 2.30 3.43 0.42
CA VAL A 36 2.00 3.06 1.81
C VAL A 36 2.89 3.82 2.80
N MET A 37 4.18 3.99 2.50
CA MET A 37 5.10 4.75 3.34
C MET A 37 4.75 6.25 3.36
N HIS A 38 4.45 6.86 2.20
CA HIS A 38 3.96 8.24 2.14
C HIS A 38 2.64 8.41 2.90
N LYS A 39 1.73 7.42 2.80
CA LYS A 39 0.46 7.47 3.53
C LYS A 39 0.68 7.35 5.05
N LEU A 40 1.63 6.51 5.49
CA LEU A 40 2.01 6.44 6.91
C LEU A 40 2.58 7.77 7.38
N ALA A 41 3.51 8.38 6.63
CA ALA A 41 4.08 9.69 6.95
C ALA A 41 2.98 10.75 7.17
N TYR A 42 1.99 10.78 6.29
CA TYR A 42 0.82 11.65 6.43
C TYR A 42 -0.02 11.34 7.68
N LYS A 43 -0.34 10.07 7.91
CA LYS A 43 -1.16 9.66 9.06
C LYS A 43 -0.49 9.94 10.41
N LEU A 44 0.85 9.85 10.48
CA LEU A 44 1.62 10.25 11.66
C LEU A 44 1.56 11.78 11.85
N ALA A 45 1.74 12.54 10.76
CA ALA A 45 1.72 14.00 10.77
C ALA A 45 0.35 14.57 11.16
N GLU A 46 -0.75 13.98 10.68
CA GLU A 46 -2.13 14.31 11.07
C GLU A 46 -2.37 14.15 12.59
N ARG A 47 -1.62 13.25 13.24
CA ARG A 47 -1.68 12.98 14.69
C ARG A 47 -0.71 13.86 15.48
N GLY A 48 -0.26 14.97 14.88
CA GLY A 48 0.61 15.96 15.53
C GLY A 48 2.09 15.58 15.57
N GLN A 49 2.47 14.38 15.12
CA GLN A 49 3.85 13.90 15.17
C GLN A 49 4.70 14.61 14.14
N ARG A 50 5.98 14.84 14.47
CA ARG A 50 6.93 15.40 13.51
C ARG A 50 7.42 14.29 12.58
N VAL A 51 7.35 14.52 11.28
CA VAL A 51 7.73 13.52 10.29
C VAL A 51 8.74 14.10 9.32
N VAL A 52 9.84 13.40 9.08
CA VAL A 52 10.83 13.74 8.07
C VAL A 52 10.80 12.66 7.00
N ILE A 53 10.73 13.08 5.74
CA ILE A 53 10.79 12.22 4.57
C ILE A 53 11.86 12.71 3.60
N PHE A 54 12.27 11.86 2.65
CA PHE A 54 13.41 12.12 1.78
C PHE A 54 13.05 12.32 0.30
N SER A 55 11.76 12.50 0.02
CA SER A 55 11.16 12.80 -1.28
C SER A 55 10.02 13.80 -1.10
N GLU A 56 9.61 14.48 -2.17
CA GLU A 56 8.46 15.40 -2.10
C GLU A 56 7.23 14.63 -1.58
N PRO A 57 6.51 15.14 -0.57
CA PRO A 57 5.40 14.41 0.02
C PRO A 57 4.27 14.23 -0.99
N THR A 58 3.83 12.97 -1.12
CA THR A 58 2.61 12.63 -1.86
C THR A 58 1.41 13.32 -1.22
N PHE A 59 1.31 13.26 0.11
CA PHE A 59 0.23 13.90 0.86
C PHE A 59 0.82 15.03 1.72
N LEU A 60 0.44 16.26 1.43
CA LEU A 60 0.97 17.45 2.11
C LEU A 60 0.41 17.56 3.53
N HIS A 61 1.28 17.88 4.50
CA HIS A 61 0.89 18.22 5.86
C HIS A 61 1.97 19.11 6.49
N GLU A 62 1.60 20.07 7.35
CA GLU A 62 2.53 21.04 7.95
C GLU A 62 3.59 20.40 8.86
N ASN A 63 3.28 19.24 9.45
CA ASN A 63 4.21 18.46 10.27
C ASN A 63 5.15 17.55 9.45
N ILE A 64 5.06 17.54 8.11
CA ILE A 64 5.98 16.81 7.24
C ILE A 64 7.09 17.73 6.75
N PHE A 65 8.32 17.37 7.06
CA PHE A 65 9.53 18.02 6.62
C PHE A 65 10.19 17.16 5.54
N PHE A 66 10.29 17.70 4.34
CA PHE A 66 11.00 17.02 3.25
C PHE A 66 12.45 17.49 3.19
N ILE A 67 13.35 16.52 3.09
CA ILE A 67 14.76 16.75 2.83
C ILE A 67 15.14 16.00 1.55
N PRO A 68 15.54 16.67 0.45
CA PRO A 68 15.91 15.98 -0.78
C PRO A 68 17.08 15.02 -0.57
N SER A 69 16.86 13.74 -0.86
CA SER A 69 17.96 12.79 -1.04
C SER A 69 18.59 12.92 -2.42
N ILE A 70 19.89 12.66 -2.50
CA ILE A 70 20.63 12.64 -3.76
C ILE A 70 20.72 11.19 -4.22
N ASN A 71 20.24 10.90 -5.43
CA ASN A 71 20.44 9.62 -6.09
C ASN A 71 21.73 9.68 -6.91
N TYR A 72 22.66 8.77 -6.65
CA TYR A 72 23.78 8.53 -7.57
C TYR A 72 23.37 7.46 -8.59
N ASP A 73 23.94 7.47 -9.80
CA ASP A 73 23.63 6.50 -10.87
C ASP A 73 23.74 5.01 -10.45
N SER A 74 24.32 4.71 -9.28
CA SER A 74 24.35 3.41 -8.62
C SER A 74 23.04 2.98 -7.95
N GLY A 75 22.00 3.82 -7.92
CA GLY A 75 20.74 3.56 -7.21
C GLY A 75 20.86 3.70 -5.68
N VAL A 76 21.95 4.27 -5.20
CA VAL A 76 22.19 4.52 -3.78
C VAL A 76 21.76 5.94 -3.44
N TRP A 77 20.80 6.05 -2.52
CA TRP A 77 20.35 7.32 -1.98
C TRP A 77 21.24 7.74 -0.82
N VAL A 78 21.79 8.95 -0.91
CA VAL A 78 22.65 9.51 0.12
C VAL A 78 22.00 10.77 0.69
N LEU A 79 21.96 10.84 2.02
CA LEU A 79 21.58 12.05 2.72
C LEU A 79 22.71 13.07 2.66
N ASN A 80 22.36 14.35 2.52
CA ASN A 80 23.35 15.41 2.68
C ASN A 80 23.98 15.34 4.08
N GLU A 81 25.31 15.24 4.15
CA GLU A 81 26.08 15.08 5.39
C GLU A 81 25.83 16.20 6.43
N SER A 82 25.28 17.34 6.01
CA SER A 82 24.94 18.46 6.90
C SER A 82 23.69 18.24 7.75
N ILE A 83 22.92 17.17 7.54
CA ILE A 83 21.68 16.94 8.26
C ILE A 83 21.97 16.19 9.57
N GLN A 84 21.55 16.79 10.67
CA GLN A 84 21.67 16.19 12.00
C GLN A 84 20.28 16.01 12.60
N PHE A 85 20.04 14.82 13.14
CA PHE A 85 18.84 14.47 13.89
C PHE A 85 19.25 14.08 15.31
N PRO A 86 18.42 14.32 16.34
CA PRO A 86 18.68 13.77 17.66
C PRO A 86 18.47 12.24 17.62
N LEU A 87 19.54 11.50 17.32
CA LEU A 87 19.49 10.05 17.04
C LEU A 87 18.84 9.23 18.17
N ASN A 88 18.90 9.72 19.41
CA ASN A 88 18.34 9.08 20.59
C ASN A 88 16.87 9.44 20.85
N GLU A 89 16.31 10.40 20.14
CA GLU A 89 14.93 10.88 20.28
C GLU A 89 14.13 10.69 18.99
N THR A 90 14.74 10.06 17.99
CA THR A 90 14.20 9.90 16.64
C THR A 90 13.98 8.43 16.34
N ILE A 91 12.81 8.12 15.77
CA ILE A 91 12.44 6.77 15.35
C ILE A 91 12.55 6.69 13.83
N SER A 92 13.40 5.79 13.33
CA SER A 92 13.45 5.53 11.90
C SER A 92 12.47 4.44 11.49
N ILE A 93 11.75 4.63 10.40
CA ILE A 93 10.85 3.63 9.80
C ILE A 93 11.47 3.16 8.49
N TYR A 94 11.76 1.86 8.41
CA TYR A 94 12.38 1.24 7.25
C TYR A 94 11.49 0.14 6.66
N PRO A 95 11.29 0.11 5.33
CA PRO A 95 10.69 -1.02 4.68
C PRO A 95 11.65 -2.22 4.68
N GLN A 96 11.10 -3.41 4.46
CA GLN A 96 11.85 -4.67 4.36
C GLN A 96 13.06 -4.65 3.44
N ILE A 97 12.92 -3.97 2.30
CA ILE A 97 13.94 -3.96 1.25
C ILE A 97 15.15 -3.08 1.59
N GLN A 98 15.06 -2.24 2.64
CA GLN A 98 16.13 -1.30 2.97
C GLN A 98 17.28 -2.01 3.68
N PRO A 99 18.48 -2.11 3.08
CA PRO A 99 19.63 -2.72 3.72
C PRO A 99 20.13 -1.91 4.92
N GLY A 100 20.56 -2.64 5.96
CA GLY A 100 21.26 -2.07 7.11
C GLY A 100 20.44 -1.10 7.95
N GLN A 101 21.04 0.02 8.30
CA GLN A 101 20.45 1.07 9.14
C GLN A 101 20.98 2.46 8.75
N PRO A 102 20.50 3.03 7.63
CA PRO A 102 21.08 4.24 7.03
C PRO A 102 21.18 5.43 7.98
N PHE A 103 20.16 5.65 8.83
CA PHE A 103 20.10 6.83 9.70
C PHE A 103 20.78 6.64 11.06
N LYS A 104 21.21 5.41 11.40
CA LYS A 104 21.92 5.09 12.66
C LYS A 104 21.18 5.55 13.94
N THR A 105 19.86 5.66 13.91
CA THR A 105 19.04 6.04 15.07
C THR A 105 19.06 4.96 16.16
N LYS A 106 18.79 5.32 17.41
CA LYS A 106 18.69 4.30 18.46
C LYS A 106 17.45 3.40 18.25
N PHE A 107 16.34 4.00 17.84
CA PHE A 107 15.04 3.35 17.70
C PHE A 107 14.68 3.14 16.23
N ASN A 108 14.29 1.92 15.86
CA ASN A 108 13.91 1.60 14.48
C ASN A 108 12.62 0.76 14.42
N ALA A 109 11.68 1.19 13.59
CA ALA A 109 10.54 0.42 13.15
C ALA A 109 10.89 -0.28 11.82
N ARG A 110 10.90 -1.61 11.85
CA ARG A 110 11.20 -2.48 10.71
C ARG A 110 9.88 -3.01 10.14
N TRP A 111 9.51 -2.58 8.94
CA TRP A 111 8.17 -2.81 8.39
C TRP A 111 8.17 -3.80 7.23
N PHE A 112 7.56 -4.96 7.46
CA PHE A 112 7.30 -5.97 6.45
C PHE A 112 6.14 -5.54 5.55
N LEU A 113 6.47 -5.11 4.32
CA LEU A 113 5.51 -4.68 3.30
C LEU A 113 5.16 -5.78 2.28
N SER A 114 5.92 -6.88 2.25
CA SER A 114 5.73 -8.02 1.35
C SER A 114 5.87 -9.36 2.06
N ASP A 115 5.53 -10.43 1.36
CA ASP A 115 5.68 -11.84 1.76
C ASP A 115 7.07 -12.43 1.43
N ASP A 116 7.95 -11.66 0.77
CA ASP A 116 9.38 -11.99 0.70
C ASP A 116 9.94 -12.07 2.12
N LEU A 117 10.77 -13.07 2.42
CA LEU A 117 11.43 -13.19 3.73
C LEU A 117 12.85 -12.62 3.70
N ASN A 118 13.37 -12.28 2.53
CA ASN A 118 14.70 -11.73 2.38
C ASN A 118 14.72 -10.30 2.89
N HIS A 119 15.50 -10.08 3.96
CA HIS A 119 15.88 -8.76 4.44
C HIS A 119 17.36 -8.78 4.79
N SER A 120 17.98 -7.60 4.77
CA SER A 120 19.40 -7.42 5.09
C SER A 120 19.57 -6.38 6.21
N TRP A 121 18.63 -6.36 7.14
CA TRP A 121 18.67 -5.44 8.27
C TRP A 121 19.83 -5.78 9.20
N ILE A 122 20.50 -4.74 9.68
CA ILE A 122 21.41 -4.84 10.82
C ILE A 122 20.57 -4.57 12.06
N GLU A 123 20.36 -5.61 12.87
CA GLU A 123 19.50 -5.53 14.05
C GLU A 123 20.14 -4.67 15.15
N SER A 124 19.29 -3.92 15.84
CA SER A 124 19.62 -3.22 17.08
C SER A 124 18.70 -3.70 18.19
N GLU A 125 19.17 -3.65 19.43
CA GLU A 125 18.42 -4.03 20.64
C GLU A 125 17.05 -3.33 20.74
N ASN A 126 16.94 -2.12 20.18
CA ASN A 126 15.75 -1.29 20.27
C ASN A 126 14.84 -1.39 19.03
N ASP A 127 15.13 -2.28 18.09
CA ASP A 127 14.27 -2.50 16.92
C ASP A 127 12.88 -3.00 17.34
N ALA A 128 11.88 -2.64 16.56
CA ALA A 128 10.52 -3.16 16.67
C ALA A 128 10.02 -3.51 15.27
N TYR A 129 9.34 -4.64 15.16
CA TYR A 129 8.93 -5.19 13.88
C TYR A 129 7.42 -5.05 13.69
N PHE A 130 7.05 -4.61 12.49
CA PHE A 130 5.67 -4.35 12.11
C PHE A 130 5.35 -5.07 10.80
N ASN A 131 4.09 -5.46 10.64
CA ASN A 131 3.61 -6.19 9.48
C ASN A 131 2.42 -5.47 8.86
N PHE A 132 2.53 -5.15 7.56
CA PHE A 132 1.47 -4.52 6.79
C PHE A 132 0.22 -5.39 6.65
N SER A 133 0.41 -6.71 6.70
CA SER A 133 -0.63 -7.71 6.49
C SER A 133 -0.43 -8.84 7.51
N THR A 134 -0.82 -10.05 7.13
CA THR A 134 -0.53 -11.29 7.85
C THR A 134 0.58 -12.07 7.14
N TRP A 135 1.60 -11.38 6.66
CA TRP A 135 2.73 -12.03 5.98
C TRP A 135 3.45 -12.96 6.95
N LYS A 136 3.91 -14.11 6.44
CA LYS A 136 4.80 -14.96 7.21
C LYS A 136 6.08 -14.17 7.45
N THR A 137 6.55 -14.13 8.69
CA THR A 137 7.77 -13.44 9.09
C THR A 137 8.58 -14.33 10.01
N ASP A 138 9.88 -14.08 10.10
CA ASP A 138 10.82 -14.74 11.01
C ASP A 138 10.98 -13.98 12.34
N ARG A 139 10.08 -13.02 12.61
CA ARG A 139 10.09 -12.15 13.79
C ARG A 139 8.67 -12.02 14.35
N SER A 140 8.56 -11.71 15.64
CA SER A 140 7.27 -11.33 16.23
C SER A 140 6.93 -9.91 15.79
N THR A 141 5.75 -9.73 15.20
CA THR A 141 5.35 -8.46 14.57
C THR A 141 4.07 -7.92 15.17
N GLN A 142 3.96 -6.59 15.22
CA GLN A 142 2.71 -5.87 15.46
C GLN A 142 2.08 -5.47 14.12
N HIS A 143 0.77 -5.27 14.10
CA HIS A 143 0.10 -4.83 12.87
C HIS A 143 0.24 -3.31 12.69
N LEU A 144 0.65 -2.88 11.50
CA LEU A 144 0.71 -1.48 11.11
C LEU A 144 0.28 -1.37 9.66
N LYS A 145 -0.79 -0.62 9.41
CA LYS A 145 -1.40 -0.54 8.08
C LYS A 145 -1.80 0.90 7.76
N ALA A 146 -1.26 1.42 6.66
CA ALA A 146 -1.57 2.74 6.14
C ALA A 146 -1.93 2.63 4.66
N VAL A 147 -3.21 2.42 4.37
CA VAL A 147 -3.71 2.28 2.99
C VAL A 147 -4.27 3.61 2.49
N HIS A 148 -3.99 3.92 1.22
CA HIS A 148 -4.67 4.99 0.51
C HIS A 148 -5.77 4.38 -0.38
N TYR A 149 -7.03 4.52 0.04
CA TYR A 149 -8.20 3.98 -0.67
C TYR A 149 -8.64 4.81 -1.87
N ASN A 150 -8.09 6.02 -2.05
CA ASN A 150 -8.29 6.85 -3.24
C ASN A 150 -9.77 7.17 -3.52
N PHE A 151 -10.57 7.40 -2.47
CA PHE A 151 -12.01 7.66 -2.56
C PHE A 151 -12.35 8.89 -3.41
N GLU A 152 -11.44 9.86 -3.46
CA GLU A 152 -11.59 11.12 -4.17
C GLU A 152 -11.37 10.98 -5.69
N ASN A 153 -10.59 9.99 -6.13
CA ASN A 153 -10.35 9.77 -7.56
C ASN A 153 -10.98 8.48 -8.09
N LEU A 154 -11.30 7.51 -7.25
CA LEU A 154 -12.00 6.29 -7.65
C LEU A 154 -13.43 6.35 -7.11
N TYR A 155 -14.36 6.68 -8.00
CA TYR A 155 -15.77 6.76 -7.70
C TYR A 155 -16.62 6.45 -8.93
N LYS A 156 -17.85 6.04 -8.67
CA LYS A 156 -18.85 5.76 -9.70
C LYS A 156 -19.31 7.06 -10.37
N THR A 157 -19.03 7.20 -11.66
CA THR A 157 -19.56 8.25 -12.55
C THR A 157 -20.64 7.73 -13.47
N ASN A 158 -20.66 6.41 -13.74
CA ASN A 158 -21.62 5.78 -14.62
C ASN A 158 -22.77 5.11 -13.83
N ASN A 159 -23.98 5.63 -14.02
CA ASN A 159 -25.24 5.08 -13.50
C ASN A 159 -26.01 4.21 -14.51
N GLY A 160 -25.52 4.11 -15.74
CA GLY A 160 -26.04 3.26 -16.79
C GLY A 160 -25.57 1.81 -16.70
N ARG A 161 -25.93 1.01 -17.71
CA ARG A 161 -25.56 -0.41 -17.78
C ARG A 161 -24.11 -0.55 -18.21
N ARG A 162 -23.30 -1.15 -17.35
CA ARG A 162 -21.96 -1.66 -17.66
C ARG A 162 -22.04 -2.98 -18.40
N LYS A 163 -21.05 -3.28 -19.23
CA LYS A 163 -20.96 -4.55 -19.95
C LYS A 163 -19.51 -4.95 -20.16
N GLY A 164 -19.29 -6.24 -20.39
CA GLY A 164 -18.00 -6.76 -20.79
C GLY A 164 -16.98 -6.83 -19.65
N PHE A 165 -15.76 -7.15 -20.05
CA PHE A 165 -14.64 -7.42 -19.17
C PHE A 165 -13.46 -6.54 -19.57
N CYS A 166 -12.71 -6.06 -18.60
CA CYS A 166 -11.33 -5.60 -18.78
C CYS A 166 -10.40 -6.47 -17.94
N HIS A 167 -9.09 -6.34 -18.16
CA HIS A 167 -8.10 -7.03 -17.35
C HIS A 167 -6.86 -6.17 -17.12
N ILE A 168 -6.18 -6.44 -16.00
CA ILE A 168 -4.86 -5.88 -15.68
C ILE A 168 -3.91 -7.05 -15.42
N LEU A 169 -2.91 -7.18 -16.29
CA LEU A 169 -1.78 -8.08 -16.16
C LEU A 169 -0.76 -7.43 -15.23
N HIS A 170 -0.43 -8.13 -14.15
CA HIS A 170 0.54 -7.67 -13.16
C HIS A 170 1.21 -8.90 -12.50
N LYS A 171 1.75 -8.75 -11.29
CA LYS A 171 2.32 -9.84 -10.49
C LYS A 171 1.45 -11.11 -10.56
N ASN A 172 2.10 -12.27 -10.65
CA ASN A 172 1.46 -13.58 -10.70
C ASN A 172 0.56 -13.82 -11.94
N THR A 173 0.72 -13.03 -13.00
CA THR A 173 0.11 -13.37 -14.30
C THR A 173 0.76 -14.65 -14.83
N PRO A 174 -0.02 -15.71 -15.14
CA PRO A 174 0.52 -16.95 -15.65
C PRO A 174 0.99 -16.80 -17.11
N GLU A 175 1.89 -17.68 -17.56
CA GLU A 175 2.41 -17.63 -18.94
C GLU A 175 1.31 -17.86 -20.00
N ASP A 176 0.27 -18.63 -19.67
CA ASP A 176 -0.84 -18.96 -20.56
C ASP A 176 -2.06 -18.01 -20.43
N TYR A 177 -1.86 -16.82 -19.85
CA TYR A 177 -2.94 -15.85 -19.58
C TYR A 177 -3.80 -15.54 -20.81
N GLU A 178 -3.24 -15.48 -22.01
CA GLU A 178 -3.99 -15.21 -23.25
C GLU A 178 -5.08 -16.27 -23.48
N SER A 179 -4.77 -17.54 -23.25
CA SER A 179 -5.72 -18.65 -23.39
C SER A 179 -6.82 -18.57 -22.32
N ILE A 180 -6.45 -18.17 -21.10
CA ILE A 180 -7.38 -17.97 -19.99
C ILE A 180 -8.34 -16.79 -20.26
N LEU A 181 -7.84 -15.70 -20.84
CA LEU A 181 -8.61 -14.48 -21.06
C LEU A 181 -9.46 -14.51 -22.34
N LYS A 182 -9.08 -15.33 -23.33
CA LYS A 182 -9.77 -15.47 -24.63
C LYS A 182 -11.30 -15.65 -24.52
N PRO A 183 -11.87 -16.47 -23.61
CA PRO A 183 -13.32 -16.63 -23.51
C PRO A 183 -14.05 -15.36 -23.05
N PHE A 184 -13.37 -14.45 -22.36
CA PHE A 184 -13.95 -13.23 -21.83
C PHE A 184 -13.95 -12.08 -22.83
N ASN A 185 -13.12 -12.16 -23.88
CA ASN A 185 -12.88 -11.06 -24.82
C ASN A 185 -12.63 -9.74 -24.07
N SER A 186 -11.78 -9.78 -23.05
CA SER A 186 -11.53 -8.66 -22.15
C SER A 186 -10.56 -7.65 -22.75
N GLU A 187 -10.78 -6.35 -22.49
CA GLU A 187 -9.84 -5.30 -22.88
C GLU A 187 -8.63 -5.26 -21.93
N ASP A 188 -7.42 -5.27 -22.48
CA ASP A 188 -6.19 -5.05 -21.72
C ASP A 188 -6.08 -3.57 -21.36
N ILE A 189 -6.09 -3.27 -20.06
CA ILE A 189 -5.90 -1.92 -19.52
C ILE A 189 -4.66 -1.85 -18.60
N SER A 190 -3.70 -2.76 -18.78
CA SER A 190 -2.48 -2.84 -17.95
C SER A 190 -1.60 -1.59 -18.05
N ASP A 191 -1.65 -0.89 -19.18
CA ASP A 191 -0.94 0.37 -19.46
C ASP A 191 -1.70 1.61 -18.96
N TRP A 192 -2.58 1.45 -17.96
CA TRP A 192 -3.40 2.54 -17.42
C TRP A 192 -2.55 3.68 -16.84
N ILE A 193 -1.35 3.38 -16.35
CA ILE A 193 -0.41 4.38 -15.82
C ILE A 193 0.01 5.32 -16.95
N GLU A 194 0.44 4.76 -18.08
CA GLU A 194 0.91 5.49 -19.26
C GLU A 194 -0.21 6.24 -19.99
N ARG A 195 -1.45 5.76 -19.89
CA ARG A 195 -2.62 6.33 -20.58
C ARG A 195 -3.33 7.47 -19.86
N GLY A 196 -2.82 7.92 -18.72
CA GLY A 196 -3.42 9.00 -17.92
C GLY A 196 -3.68 8.63 -16.47
N GLY A 197 -3.10 7.53 -16.00
CA GLY A 197 -3.09 7.14 -14.60
C GLY A 197 -4.46 6.86 -14.02
N ILE A 198 -4.65 7.30 -12.77
CA ILE A 198 -5.87 7.06 -12.01
C ILE A 198 -7.12 7.60 -12.72
N SER A 199 -7.01 8.70 -13.47
CA SER A 199 -8.12 9.24 -14.25
C SER A 199 -8.56 8.29 -15.38
N TYR A 200 -7.61 7.78 -16.15
CA TYR A 200 -7.87 6.77 -17.20
C TYR A 200 -8.39 5.47 -16.59
N LEU A 201 -7.76 5.00 -15.51
CA LEU A 201 -8.20 3.82 -14.79
C LEU A 201 -9.66 3.96 -14.32
N ARG A 202 -10.02 5.09 -13.67
CA ARG A 202 -11.39 5.38 -13.25
C ARG A 202 -12.37 5.33 -14.43
N GLU A 203 -12.02 5.92 -15.56
CA GLU A 203 -12.87 5.93 -16.76
C GLU A 203 -13.18 4.49 -17.21
N LYS A 204 -12.14 3.67 -17.40
CA LYS A 204 -12.28 2.27 -17.80
C LYS A 204 -13.05 1.46 -16.77
N LEU A 205 -12.77 1.64 -15.49
CA LEU A 205 -13.52 0.98 -14.41
C LEU A 205 -14.97 1.48 -14.29
N ASN A 206 -15.35 2.59 -14.91
CA ASN A 206 -16.75 3.00 -15.01
C ASN A 206 -17.46 2.46 -16.26
N GLU A 207 -16.71 2.00 -17.25
CA GLU A 207 -17.20 1.40 -18.50
C GLU A 207 -17.53 -0.10 -18.30
N TYR A 208 -16.60 -0.86 -17.72
CA TYR A 208 -16.70 -2.31 -17.63
C TYR A 208 -17.50 -2.83 -16.44
N GLU A 209 -18.13 -3.98 -16.65
CA GLU A 209 -18.86 -4.69 -15.60
C GLU A 209 -17.92 -5.47 -14.68
N TYR A 210 -16.88 -6.09 -15.27
CA TYR A 210 -15.90 -6.89 -14.55
C TYR A 210 -14.47 -6.52 -14.91
N LEU A 211 -13.60 -6.51 -13.91
CA LEU A 211 -12.13 -6.53 -14.05
C LEU A 211 -11.62 -7.93 -13.71
N ILE A 212 -10.81 -8.51 -14.59
CA ILE A 212 -10.10 -9.76 -14.33
C ILE A 212 -8.66 -9.44 -13.90
N THR A 213 -8.19 -10.05 -12.82
CA THR A 213 -6.79 -9.95 -12.40
C THR A 213 -6.29 -11.26 -11.82
N PHE A 214 -4.98 -11.49 -11.93
CA PHE A 214 -4.27 -12.61 -11.31
C PHE A 214 -3.50 -12.17 -10.06
N ASP A 215 -3.48 -10.87 -9.76
CA ASP A 215 -2.73 -10.35 -8.62
C ASP A 215 -3.54 -10.49 -7.32
N LYS A 216 -3.14 -11.50 -6.56
CA LYS A 216 -3.73 -11.90 -5.28
C LYS A 216 -3.62 -10.87 -4.14
N HIS A 217 -2.71 -9.90 -4.23
CA HIS A 217 -2.37 -9.04 -3.09
C HIS A 217 -2.51 -7.54 -3.33
N THR A 218 -2.75 -7.12 -4.57
CA THR A 218 -2.87 -5.70 -4.93
C THR A 218 -4.19 -5.05 -4.53
N ALA A 219 -4.18 -3.72 -4.54
CA ALA A 219 -5.36 -2.87 -4.37
C ALA A 219 -6.39 -3.03 -5.51
N MET A 220 -5.97 -3.54 -6.67
CA MET A 220 -6.88 -3.86 -7.80
C MET A 220 -7.91 -4.96 -7.48
N THR A 221 -7.82 -5.61 -6.31
CA THR A 221 -8.83 -6.58 -5.86
C THR A 221 -10.06 -5.94 -5.19
N TYR A 222 -9.99 -4.67 -4.78
CA TYR A 222 -11.08 -4.01 -4.06
C TYR A 222 -11.34 -2.57 -4.52
N LEU A 223 -10.32 -1.83 -4.97
CA LEU A 223 -10.49 -0.46 -5.46
C LEU A 223 -11.44 -0.34 -6.67
N PRO A 224 -11.49 -1.28 -7.62
CA PRO A 224 -12.47 -1.24 -8.71
C PRO A 224 -13.92 -1.16 -8.25
N GLY A 225 -14.22 -1.72 -7.08
CA GLY A 225 -15.56 -1.71 -6.52
C GLY A 225 -16.04 -0.30 -6.16
N LEU A 226 -15.15 0.65 -5.86
CA LEU A 226 -15.52 2.06 -5.68
C LEU A 226 -16.08 2.70 -6.95
N CYS A 227 -15.62 2.24 -8.11
CA CYS A 227 -16.16 2.64 -9.40
C CYS A 227 -17.40 1.84 -9.77
N GLY A 228 -17.80 0.79 -9.03
CA GLY A 228 -18.86 -0.15 -9.40
C GLY A 228 -18.43 -1.26 -10.37
N CYS A 229 -17.13 -1.43 -10.61
CA CYS A 229 -16.58 -2.54 -11.38
C CYS A 229 -16.29 -3.73 -10.46
N LYS A 230 -16.83 -4.90 -10.78
CA LYS A 230 -16.64 -6.10 -9.97
C LYS A 230 -15.31 -6.74 -10.32
N THR A 231 -14.54 -7.14 -9.33
CA THR A 231 -13.27 -7.83 -9.60
C THR A 231 -13.47 -9.33 -9.62
N ILE A 232 -12.80 -10.02 -10.54
CA ILE A 232 -12.66 -11.47 -10.57
C ILE A 232 -11.17 -11.74 -10.35
N LEU A 233 -10.85 -12.25 -9.16
CA LEU A 233 -9.51 -12.78 -8.89
C LEU A 233 -9.44 -14.17 -9.51
N TYR A 234 -8.83 -14.25 -10.68
CA TYR A 234 -8.74 -15.50 -11.42
C TYR A 234 -7.58 -16.33 -10.89
N ASN A 235 -7.91 -17.46 -10.26
CA ASN A 235 -6.90 -18.37 -9.72
C ASN A 235 -6.51 -19.40 -10.79
N ALA A 236 -5.42 -19.13 -11.53
CA ALA A 236 -4.83 -20.12 -12.40
C ALA A 236 -4.19 -21.24 -11.54
N VAL A 237 -4.53 -22.48 -11.88
CA VAL A 237 -4.61 -23.68 -11.00
C VAL A 237 -3.25 -24.17 -10.43
N GLU A 238 -2.15 -23.45 -10.61
CA GLU A 238 -0.79 -23.95 -10.33
C GLU A 238 -0.11 -23.34 -9.10
N HIS A 239 -0.68 -22.32 -8.46
CA HIS A 239 -0.11 -21.76 -7.23
C HIS A 239 -0.61 -22.52 -5.99
N THR A 240 0.31 -23.30 -5.39
CA THR A 240 0.05 -24.34 -4.38
C THR A 240 -0.62 -23.86 -3.09
N GLU A 241 -0.49 -22.58 -2.74
CA GLU A 241 -1.05 -22.05 -1.50
C GLU A 241 -2.59 -21.89 -1.55
N TRP A 242 -3.19 -21.71 -2.73
CA TRP A 242 -4.61 -21.36 -2.88
C TRP A 242 -5.39 -22.38 -3.69
N LYS A 243 -4.72 -23.41 -4.21
CA LYS A 243 -5.36 -24.56 -4.86
C LYS A 243 -6.49 -25.19 -4.02
N ASN A 244 -6.43 -25.01 -2.71
CA ASN A 244 -7.41 -25.53 -1.75
C ASN A 244 -8.12 -24.44 -0.94
N MET A 245 -7.92 -23.15 -1.24
CA MET A 245 -8.56 -22.07 -0.49
C MET A 245 -9.99 -21.88 -0.96
N THR A 246 -10.96 -21.84 -0.04
CA THR A 246 -12.34 -21.52 -0.41
C THR A 246 -12.55 -20.00 -0.54
N PRO A 247 -13.56 -19.54 -1.28
CA PRO A 247 -13.96 -18.14 -1.29
C PRO A 247 -14.19 -17.56 0.14
N GLU A 248 -14.78 -18.32 1.06
CA GLU A 248 -14.97 -17.91 2.46
C GLU A 248 -13.63 -17.70 3.19
N GLU A 249 -12.71 -18.66 3.07
CA GLU A 249 -11.39 -18.58 3.69
C GLU A 249 -10.61 -17.38 3.17
N TYR A 250 -10.69 -17.12 1.86
CA TYR A 250 -10.08 -15.96 1.22
C TYR A 250 -10.59 -14.66 1.84
N ARG A 251 -11.92 -14.50 1.96
CA ARG A 251 -12.55 -13.31 2.54
C ARG A 251 -12.19 -13.10 4.02
N LEU A 252 -12.08 -14.18 4.80
CA LEU A 252 -11.70 -14.13 6.20
C LEU A 252 -10.24 -13.68 6.38
N LYS A 253 -9.33 -14.18 5.54
CA LYS A 253 -7.91 -13.80 5.55
C LYS A 253 -7.67 -12.41 4.99
N HIS A 254 -8.55 -11.93 4.12
CA HIS A 254 -8.39 -10.66 3.39
C HIS A 254 -9.65 -9.79 3.49
N PRO A 255 -9.94 -9.22 4.68
CA PRO A 255 -11.19 -8.51 4.95
C PRO A 255 -11.42 -7.32 4.01
N HIS A 256 -10.37 -6.62 3.58
CA HIS A 256 -10.43 -5.53 2.59
C HIS A 256 -11.04 -5.93 1.25
N ARG A 257 -11.01 -7.21 0.92
CA ARG A 257 -11.43 -7.79 -0.38
C ARG A 257 -12.77 -8.52 -0.28
N LYS A 258 -13.48 -8.35 0.84
CA LYS A 258 -14.68 -9.11 1.16
C LYS A 258 -15.82 -8.88 0.19
N TYR A 259 -15.99 -7.68 -0.36
CA TYR A 259 -17.14 -7.29 -1.17
C TYR A 259 -16.72 -6.84 -2.57
N GLY A 260 -17.61 -7.03 -3.55
CA GLY A 260 -17.37 -6.65 -4.95
C GLY A 260 -16.24 -7.42 -5.65
N CYS A 261 -15.76 -8.50 -5.04
CA CYS A 261 -14.68 -9.35 -5.54
C CYS A 261 -15.12 -10.82 -5.52
N ALA A 262 -14.95 -11.51 -6.64
CA ALA A 262 -15.18 -12.93 -6.81
C ALA A 262 -13.85 -13.67 -6.73
N PHE A 263 -13.81 -14.73 -5.93
CA PHE A 263 -12.69 -15.67 -5.91
C PHE A 263 -12.93 -16.77 -6.95
N GLY A 264 -12.38 -16.61 -8.15
CA GLY A 264 -12.74 -17.44 -9.30
C GLY A 264 -14.04 -17.02 -9.99
N ILE A 265 -14.34 -17.66 -11.12
CA ILE A 265 -15.52 -17.34 -11.94
C ILE A 265 -16.82 -17.86 -11.31
N GLU A 266 -16.70 -18.97 -10.58
CA GLU A 266 -17.75 -19.65 -9.83
C GLU A 266 -18.33 -18.78 -8.70
N ASP A 267 -17.58 -17.80 -8.20
CA ASP A 267 -17.97 -16.89 -7.11
C ASP A 267 -18.52 -15.54 -7.63
N ILE A 268 -18.80 -15.40 -8.93
CA ILE A 268 -19.31 -14.15 -9.54
C ILE A 268 -20.59 -13.65 -8.86
N GLU A 269 -21.49 -14.56 -8.45
CA GLU A 269 -22.74 -14.15 -7.79
C GLU A 269 -22.49 -13.35 -6.51
N TRP A 270 -21.43 -13.68 -5.77
CA TRP A 270 -21.06 -12.94 -4.57
C TRP A 270 -20.66 -11.51 -4.90
N ALA A 271 -19.79 -11.32 -5.90
CA ALA A 271 -19.38 -9.99 -6.36
C ALA A 271 -20.59 -9.17 -6.83
N ASN A 272 -21.53 -9.80 -7.55
CA ASN A 272 -22.78 -9.18 -7.99
C ASN A 272 -23.66 -8.71 -6.83
N LYS A 273 -23.82 -9.54 -5.79
CA LYS A 273 -24.67 -9.24 -4.64
C LYS A 273 -24.06 -8.22 -3.68
N THR A 274 -22.74 -8.03 -3.72
CA THR A 274 -22.02 -7.26 -2.69
C THR A 274 -21.32 -6.00 -3.19
N ILE A 275 -21.34 -5.72 -4.50
CA ILE A 275 -20.67 -4.56 -5.09
C ILE A 275 -21.07 -3.22 -4.44
N ASP A 276 -22.36 -3.04 -4.14
CA ASP A 276 -22.86 -1.80 -3.54
C ASP A 276 -22.42 -1.62 -2.08
N LEU A 277 -21.88 -2.66 -1.44
CA LEU A 277 -21.34 -2.61 -0.07
C LEU A 277 -19.88 -2.13 -0.01
N VAL A 278 -19.19 -2.07 -1.17
CA VAL A 278 -17.74 -1.77 -1.21
C VAL A 278 -17.40 -0.41 -0.60
N PRO A 279 -18.07 0.71 -0.95
CA PRO A 279 -17.66 2.03 -0.45
C PRO A 279 -17.72 2.13 1.09
N ASP A 280 -18.82 1.66 1.69
CA ASP A 280 -18.99 1.73 3.14
C ASP A 280 -18.07 0.77 3.87
N HIS A 281 -17.88 -0.44 3.33
CA HIS A 281 -16.94 -1.40 3.90
C HIS A 281 -15.51 -0.87 3.89
N LEU A 282 -15.05 -0.26 2.80
CA LEU A 282 -13.69 0.30 2.73
C LEU A 282 -13.51 1.49 3.68
N ARG A 283 -14.55 2.30 3.95
CA ARG A 283 -14.49 3.33 4.99
C ARG A 283 -14.36 2.74 6.39
N GLU A 284 -15.04 1.63 6.67
CA GLU A 284 -14.85 0.92 7.93
C GLU A 284 -13.45 0.30 8.02
N MET A 285 -12.90 -0.21 6.92
CA MET A 285 -11.51 -0.68 6.87
C MET A 285 -10.52 0.46 7.13
N GLU A 286 -10.73 1.65 6.56
CA GLU A 286 -9.89 2.82 6.82
C GLU A 286 -9.86 3.18 8.32
N LYS A 287 -11.02 3.13 9.00
CA LYS A 287 -11.08 3.35 10.45
C LYS A 287 -10.30 2.29 11.25
N LEU A 288 -10.32 1.03 10.81
CA LEU A 288 -9.55 -0.03 11.46
C LEU A 288 -8.05 0.14 11.22
N ASP A 289 -7.65 0.49 9.99
CA ASP A 289 -6.27 0.79 9.63
C ASP A 289 -5.76 1.98 10.45
N ASP A 290 -6.57 3.04 10.63
CA ASP A 290 -6.24 4.20 11.46
C ASP A 290 -5.91 3.85 12.91
N LYS A 291 -6.63 2.89 13.50
CA LYS A 291 -6.32 2.39 14.86
C LYS A 291 -4.96 1.71 14.94
N THR A 292 -4.50 1.08 13.85
CA THR A 292 -3.16 0.47 13.83
C THR A 292 -2.07 1.53 13.88
N VAL A 293 -2.31 2.71 13.30
CA VAL A 293 -1.40 3.87 13.38
C VAL A 293 -1.41 4.46 14.80
N ASP A 294 -2.58 4.56 15.44
CA ASP A 294 -2.68 5.01 16.85
C ASP A 294 -1.87 4.09 17.76
N ASN A 295 -2.08 2.77 17.66
CA ASN A 295 -1.35 1.78 18.43
C ASN A 295 0.17 1.83 18.17
N PHE A 296 0.58 2.14 16.94
CA PHE A 296 2.00 2.31 16.59
C PHE A 296 2.63 3.52 17.28
N ILE A 297 1.92 4.65 17.34
CA ILE A 297 2.38 5.83 18.06
C ILE A 297 2.48 5.53 19.56
N GLU A 298 1.41 5.00 20.16
CA GLU A 298 1.39 4.66 21.59
C GLU A 298 2.52 3.69 21.98
N PHE A 299 2.81 2.72 21.11
CA PHE A 299 3.91 1.78 21.31
C PHE A 299 5.24 2.52 21.44
N TRP A 300 5.50 3.48 20.55
CA TRP A 300 6.74 4.24 20.54
C TRP A 300 6.81 5.27 21.66
N GLU A 301 5.72 5.93 22.02
CA GLU A 301 5.66 6.82 23.19
C GLU A 301 6.08 6.09 24.46
N LYS A 302 5.51 4.89 24.68
CA LYS A 302 5.87 4.02 25.82
C LYS A 302 7.33 3.55 25.74
N LYS A 303 7.82 3.18 24.56
CA LYS A 303 9.17 2.63 24.37
C LYS A 303 10.28 3.68 24.48
N VAL A 304 10.01 4.93 24.12
CA VAL A 304 10.97 6.05 24.20
C VAL A 304 10.90 6.76 25.57
N GLU A 305 10.06 6.28 26.50
CA GLU A 305 9.81 6.87 27.82
C GLU A 305 9.31 8.32 27.77
N LEU A 306 8.69 8.72 26.65
CA LEU A 306 8.04 10.02 26.56
C LEU A 306 6.75 9.95 27.39
N LYS A 307 6.77 10.64 28.53
CA LYS A 307 5.56 10.93 29.29
C LYS A 307 4.90 12.16 28.66
N ILE A 308 3.96 11.93 27.75
CA ILE A 308 2.96 12.95 27.38
C ILE A 308 1.99 13.10 28.55
#